data_AF-Q93TU3-F1
#
_entry.id   AF-Q93TU3-F1
#
_cell.length_a   1.000
_cell.length_b   1.000
_cell.length_c   1.000
_cell.angle_alpha   90.00
_cell.angle_beta   90.00
_cell.angle_gamma   90.00
#
_symmetry.space_group_name_H-M   'P 1'
#
loop_
_entity.id
_entity.type
_entity.pdbx_description
1 polymer ?
#
loop_
_entity_poly.entity_id
_entity_poly.type
_entity_poly.pdbx_seq_one_letter_code
_entity_poly.pdbx_strand_id
1 'polypeptide(L)'
;MKSEQIKPFERYAEAVGAERYRVTSIKMRPDGSKQTFILDKRDGITRGFTPEEIAQRTPEMQRLQRRGENLYYTPLSEGKHHILIDDMDREKLDRLIRDGYQPAVVLESSPGNYQAVITIPKLGTPFDKDVGNRLSDALNREYGDPKLSGAIHPHRAPGYENRKPKHRREDGSYPEVRLLKAERRECGKTLALSREIDAGYQRQAAEKALKTPVEQFSEPNSTQTTPVSEKTATEAYWRHYRDVRKRQRGMLDLSRVDAMIAVRMRVTGFDQSAIEGAIYQCAPSIREQQESRDWTDYARRTARYAYSAAGDRQAADLGKYRQQWEKLEGRERQQEQAKAREIERNGPSMSR
;
A
#
# COMPACT_ATOMS: atom_id res chain seq x y z
N MET A 1 29.09 1.71 29.33
CA MET A 1 27.82 1.19 29.88
C MET A 1 26.70 1.53 28.90
N LYS A 2 25.92 0.54 28.44
CA LYS A 2 24.72 0.80 27.63
C LYS A 2 23.74 1.62 28.48
N SER A 3 23.15 2.67 27.92
CA SER A 3 22.17 3.50 28.62
C SER A 3 20.97 2.64 29.06
N GLU A 4 20.49 2.76 30.31
CA GLU A 4 19.26 2.07 30.78
C GLU A 4 18.08 2.24 29.81
N GLN A 5 18.06 3.37 29.09
CA GLN A 5 17.07 3.73 28.08
C GLN A 5 16.97 2.74 26.90
N ILE A 6 18.02 1.99 26.58
CA ILE A 6 18.00 1.06 25.42
C ILE A 6 17.42 -0.31 25.77
N LYS A 7 17.44 -0.70 27.05
CA LYS A 7 17.00 -2.04 27.49
C LYS A 7 15.54 -2.36 27.09
N PRO A 8 14.57 -1.42 27.21
CA PRO A 8 13.21 -1.68 26.73
C PRO A 8 13.16 -1.97 25.23
N PHE A 9 13.95 -1.26 24.43
CA PHE A 9 14.02 -1.50 22.99
C PHE A 9 14.69 -2.84 22.67
N GLU A 10 15.79 -3.21 23.33
CA GLU A 10 16.46 -4.50 23.10
C GLU A 10 15.51 -5.68 23.33
N ARG A 11 14.77 -5.66 24.46
CA ARG A 11 13.76 -6.69 24.77
C ARG A 11 12.61 -6.68 23.76
N TYR A 12 12.14 -5.50 23.37
CA TYR A 12 11.12 -5.34 22.34
C TYR A 12 11.60 -5.90 20.99
N ALA A 13 12.82 -5.58 20.57
CA ALA A 13 13.39 -5.99 19.31
C ALA A 13 13.62 -7.50 19.24
N GLU A 14 14.10 -8.09 20.33
CA GLU A 14 14.25 -9.55 20.47
C GLU A 14 12.91 -10.29 20.34
N ALA A 15 11.86 -9.77 21.00
CA ALA A 15 10.53 -10.37 20.95
C ALA A 15 9.87 -10.25 19.57
N VAL A 16 9.96 -9.07 18.95
CA VAL A 16 9.37 -8.84 17.61
C VAL A 16 10.16 -9.57 16.53
N GLY A 17 11.49 -9.59 16.64
CA GLY A 17 12.39 -10.28 15.73
C GLY A 17 12.31 -9.79 14.28
N ALA A 18 12.26 -8.47 14.08
CA ALA A 18 12.31 -7.84 12.77
C ALA A 18 13.75 -7.47 12.37
N GLU A 19 14.06 -7.48 11.07
CA GLU A 19 15.40 -7.13 10.60
C GLU A 19 15.69 -5.64 10.75
N ARG A 20 14.67 -4.79 10.55
CA ARG A 20 14.81 -3.33 10.61
C ARG A 20 13.62 -2.68 11.30
N TYR A 21 13.85 -1.47 11.80
CA TYR A 21 12.88 -0.69 12.53
C TYR A 21 12.92 0.76 12.04
N ARG A 22 11.78 1.26 11.57
CA ARG A 22 11.63 2.70 11.31
C ARG A 22 11.36 3.40 12.63
N VAL A 23 12.05 4.51 12.86
CA VAL A 23 11.76 5.41 13.98
C VAL A 23 11.04 6.64 13.44
N THR A 24 9.85 6.88 13.96
CA THR A 24 9.06 8.08 13.64
C THR A 24 9.00 8.97 14.87
N SER A 25 9.32 10.25 14.68
CA SER A 25 9.15 11.31 15.67
C SER A 25 7.98 12.19 15.27
N ILE A 26 7.08 12.47 16.21
CA ILE A 26 5.93 13.35 15.98
C ILE A 26 5.97 14.49 17.00
N LYS A 27 6.16 15.71 16.50
CA LYS A 27 6.04 16.94 17.28
C LYS A 27 4.64 17.50 17.14
N MET A 28 3.98 17.76 18.27
CA MET A 28 2.74 18.52 18.32
C MET A 28 3.06 20.01 18.27
N ARG A 29 2.45 20.77 17.35
CA ARG A 29 2.57 22.23 17.29
C ARG A 29 1.48 22.89 18.16
N PRO A 30 1.69 24.17 18.56
CA PRO A 30 0.71 24.90 19.37
C PRO A 30 -0.67 25.04 18.70
N ASP A 31 -0.70 25.08 17.37
CA ASP A 31 -1.92 25.13 16.54
C ASP A 31 -2.66 23.78 16.43
N GLY A 32 -2.18 22.74 17.14
CA GLY A 32 -2.73 21.39 17.08
C GLY A 32 -2.27 20.55 15.89
N SER A 33 -1.53 21.13 14.93
CA SER A 33 -0.98 20.40 13.79
C SER A 33 0.18 19.49 14.22
N LYS A 34 0.42 18.43 13.43
CA LYS A 34 1.45 17.42 13.70
C LYS A 34 2.58 17.59 12.69
N GLN A 35 3.82 17.67 13.20
CA GLN A 35 5.02 17.59 12.38
C GLN A 35 5.64 16.21 12.55
N THR A 36 5.58 15.40 11.51
CA THR A 36 6.11 14.03 11.48
C THR A 36 7.50 14.02 10.82
N PHE A 37 8.46 13.40 11.49
CA PHE A 37 9.81 13.19 11.01
C PHE A 37 10.16 11.70 11.10
N ILE A 38 10.68 11.14 10.01
CA ILE A 38 11.18 9.76 9.97
C ILE A 38 12.70 9.85 9.97
N LEU A 39 13.37 9.28 10.98
CA LEU A 39 14.78 9.54 11.26
C LEU A 39 15.73 9.09 10.14
N ASP A 40 15.36 8.04 9.39
CA ASP A 40 16.17 7.50 8.30
C ASP A 40 15.78 8.05 6.92
N LYS A 41 14.80 8.95 6.84
CA LYS A 41 14.27 9.42 5.56
C LYS A 41 15.29 10.30 4.85
N ARG A 42 15.79 9.83 3.72
CA ARG A 42 16.67 10.56 2.79
C ARG A 42 16.08 10.48 1.39
N ASP A 43 15.93 11.62 0.72
CA ASP A 43 15.37 11.72 -0.63
C ASP A 43 14.02 11.00 -0.82
N GLY A 44 13.19 11.00 0.23
CA GLY A 44 11.89 10.32 0.23
C GLY A 44 11.92 8.82 0.50
N ILE A 45 13.10 8.21 0.62
CA ILE A 45 13.30 6.77 0.83
C ILE A 45 13.57 6.49 2.32
N THR A 46 12.99 5.41 2.84
CA THR A 46 13.19 4.90 4.21
C THR A 46 13.43 3.38 4.15
N ARG A 47 14.50 2.93 4.80
CA ARG A 47 14.91 1.53 4.94
C ARG A 47 14.74 1.01 6.38
N GLY A 48 14.49 1.88 7.35
CA GLY A 48 14.60 1.58 8.79
C GLY A 48 16.06 1.43 9.23
N PHE A 49 16.26 1.14 10.52
CA PHE A 49 17.54 0.88 11.17
C PHE A 49 17.60 -0.56 11.68
N THR A 50 18.77 -1.19 11.71
CA THR A 50 18.95 -2.44 12.48
C THR A 50 18.82 -2.18 13.98
N PRO A 51 18.60 -3.22 14.81
CA PRO A 51 18.62 -3.07 16.27
C PRO A 51 19.88 -2.37 16.80
N GLU A 52 21.04 -2.69 16.25
CA GLU A 52 22.33 -2.10 16.62
C GLU A 52 22.41 -0.62 16.22
N GLU A 53 21.92 -0.28 15.02
CA GLU A 53 21.83 1.11 14.55
C GLU A 53 20.87 1.94 15.43
N ILE A 54 19.77 1.37 15.93
CA ILE A 54 18.91 2.04 16.90
C ILE A 54 19.64 2.27 18.23
N ALA A 55 20.39 1.29 18.73
CA ALA A 55 21.16 1.45 19.95
C ALA A 55 22.15 2.62 19.87
N GLN A 56 22.81 2.79 18.72
CA GLN A 56 23.72 3.93 18.46
C GLN A 56 22.97 5.28 18.41
N ARG A 57 21.70 5.28 18.05
CA ARG A 57 20.85 6.48 17.94
C ARG A 57 20.10 6.85 19.22
N THR A 58 20.23 6.07 20.29
CA THR A 58 19.61 6.39 21.60
C THR A 58 19.80 7.84 22.04
N PRO A 59 21.00 8.46 21.92
CA PRO A 59 21.19 9.86 22.32
C PRO A 59 20.38 10.86 21.47
N GLU A 60 20.26 10.61 20.17
CA GLU A 60 19.43 11.39 19.25
C GLU A 60 17.95 11.28 19.64
N MET A 61 17.48 10.06 19.90
CA MET A 61 16.10 9.79 20.34
C MET A 61 15.77 10.48 21.67
N GLN A 62 16.68 10.42 22.65
CA GLN A 62 16.52 11.15 23.91
C GLN A 62 16.44 12.67 23.69
N ARG A 63 17.21 13.22 22.75
CA ARG A 63 17.15 14.65 22.40
C ARG A 63 15.78 15.00 21.79
N LEU A 64 15.20 14.13 20.97
CA LEU A 64 13.86 14.33 20.40
C LEU A 64 12.79 14.33 21.50
N GLN A 65 12.84 13.38 22.45
CA GLN A 65 11.91 13.38 23.60
C GLN A 65 12.04 14.67 24.43
N ARG A 66 13.27 15.10 24.76
CA ARG A 66 13.49 16.36 25.52
C ARG A 66 12.89 17.59 24.82
N ARG A 67 12.79 17.57 23.49
CA ARG A 67 12.14 18.63 22.68
C ARG A 67 10.62 18.55 22.64
N GLY A 68 10.01 17.60 23.35
CA GLY A 68 8.56 17.42 23.39
C GLY A 68 8.00 16.47 22.32
N GLU A 69 8.86 15.76 21.60
CA GLU A 69 8.42 14.89 20.50
C GLU A 69 8.03 13.49 21.01
N ASN A 70 7.05 12.88 20.33
CA ASN A 70 6.59 11.53 20.61
C ASN A 70 7.29 10.55 19.67
N LEU A 71 7.85 9.48 20.22
CA LEU A 71 8.60 8.48 19.45
C LEU A 71 7.81 7.20 19.23
N TYR A 72 8.01 6.63 18.04
CA TYR A 72 7.31 5.45 17.57
C TYR A 72 8.27 4.51 16.84
N TYR A 73 8.02 3.21 16.98
CA TYR A 73 8.67 2.17 16.21
C TYR A 73 7.71 1.58 15.17
N THR A 74 8.25 1.24 14.01
CA THR A 74 7.58 0.39 13.02
C THR A 74 8.54 -0.74 12.64
N PRO A 75 8.30 -1.98 13.08
CA PRO A 75 9.11 -3.11 12.66
C PRO A 75 8.89 -3.40 11.17
N LEU A 76 9.97 -3.68 10.46
CA LEU A 76 10.01 -3.93 9.03
C LEU A 76 10.66 -5.27 8.80
N SER A 77 9.90 -6.19 8.20
CA SER A 77 10.40 -7.51 7.87
C SER A 77 10.07 -7.95 6.45
N GLU A 78 11.02 -8.67 5.85
CA GLU A 78 10.83 -9.30 4.55
C GLU A 78 9.91 -10.51 4.69
N GLY A 79 10.18 -11.39 5.65
CA GLY A 79 9.45 -12.66 5.83
C GLY A 79 8.33 -12.66 6.87
N LYS A 80 8.05 -11.54 7.54
CA LYS A 80 7.04 -11.49 8.63
C LYS A 80 6.07 -10.32 8.53
N HIS A 81 4.85 -10.55 9.01
CA HIS A 81 3.92 -9.49 9.38
C HIS A 81 4.04 -9.18 10.87
N HIS A 82 3.91 -7.90 11.21
CA HIS A 82 3.86 -7.40 12.58
C HIS A 82 2.59 -6.57 12.73
N ILE A 83 1.49 -7.23 13.08
CA ILE A 83 0.17 -6.61 13.12
C ILE A 83 0.01 -5.89 14.45
N LEU A 84 -0.16 -4.56 14.37
CA LEU A 84 -0.49 -3.71 15.50
C LEU A 84 -1.98 -3.81 15.81
N ILE A 85 -2.32 -4.01 17.08
CA ILE A 85 -3.66 -3.80 17.63
C ILE A 85 -3.54 -2.60 18.58
N ASP A 86 -4.19 -1.49 18.22
CA ASP A 86 -4.07 -0.20 18.90
C ASP A 86 -5.30 0.12 19.76
N ASP A 87 -5.17 1.07 20.68
CA ASP A 87 -6.26 1.66 21.48
C ASP A 87 -7.12 0.63 22.25
N MET A 88 -6.47 -0.35 22.87
CA MET A 88 -7.15 -1.33 23.72
C MET A 88 -7.24 -0.84 25.16
N ASP A 89 -8.38 -1.07 25.81
CA ASP A 89 -8.46 -1.05 27.28
C ASP A 89 -8.07 -2.43 27.85
N ARG A 90 -8.16 -2.58 29.18
CA ARG A 90 -7.82 -3.82 29.86
C ARG A 90 -8.72 -4.98 29.45
N GLU A 91 -10.03 -4.73 29.29
CA GLU A 91 -11.01 -5.76 28.96
C GLU A 91 -10.80 -6.31 27.56
N LYS A 92 -10.55 -5.42 26.59
CA LYS A 92 -10.19 -5.76 25.20
C LYS A 92 -8.91 -6.58 25.13
N LEU A 93 -7.88 -6.18 25.88
CA LEU A 93 -6.62 -6.93 25.96
C LEU A 93 -6.85 -8.33 26.55
N ASP A 94 -7.56 -8.42 27.68
CA ASP A 94 -7.84 -9.71 28.32
C ASP A 94 -8.67 -10.62 27.41
N ARG A 95 -9.63 -10.05 26.65
CA ARG A 95 -10.41 -10.78 25.64
C ARG A 95 -9.54 -11.25 24.47
N LEU A 96 -8.64 -10.42 23.95
CA LEU A 96 -7.69 -10.80 22.90
C LEU A 96 -6.89 -12.06 23.30
N ILE A 97 -6.36 -12.09 24.53
CA ILE A 97 -5.60 -13.23 25.05
C ILE A 97 -6.52 -14.44 25.28
N ARG A 98 -7.69 -14.24 25.88
CA ARG A 98 -8.67 -15.32 26.13
C ARG A 98 -9.12 -16.01 24.84
N ASP A 99 -9.25 -15.25 23.76
CA ASP A 99 -9.62 -15.76 22.45
C ASP A 99 -8.47 -16.53 21.78
N GLY A 100 -7.29 -16.63 22.42
CA GLY A 100 -6.17 -17.43 21.97
C GLY A 100 -5.15 -16.69 21.09
N TYR A 101 -5.27 -15.35 20.98
CA TYR A 101 -4.24 -14.57 20.32
C TYR A 101 -3.02 -14.40 21.23
N GLN A 102 -1.84 -14.45 20.61
CA GLN A 102 -0.58 -14.54 21.31
C GLN A 102 0.36 -13.44 20.81
N PRO A 103 0.22 -12.21 21.34
CA PRO A 103 1.09 -11.11 20.96
C PRO A 103 2.52 -11.38 21.41
N ALA A 104 3.46 -11.00 20.55
CA ALA A 104 4.89 -10.99 20.85
C ALA A 104 5.20 -9.85 21.85
N VAL A 105 4.49 -8.73 21.71
CA VAL A 105 4.67 -7.56 22.57
C VAL A 105 3.31 -7.04 23.06
N VAL A 106 3.25 -6.65 24.33
CA VAL A 106 2.18 -5.82 24.90
C VAL A 106 2.81 -4.58 25.51
N LEU A 107 2.33 -3.42 25.07
CA LEU A 107 2.73 -2.11 25.56
C LEU A 107 1.58 -1.48 26.33
N GLU A 108 1.90 -0.72 27.36
CA GLU A 108 0.98 0.27 27.91
C GLU A 108 1.43 1.65 27.42
N SER A 109 0.62 2.22 26.54
CA SER A 109 0.89 3.51 25.87
C SER A 109 0.61 4.72 26.77
N SER A 110 -0.30 4.56 27.72
CA SER A 110 -0.65 5.46 28.82
C SER A 110 -1.46 4.65 29.84
N PRO A 111 -1.62 5.09 31.10
CA PRO A 111 -2.31 4.31 32.12
C PRO A 111 -3.65 3.76 31.64
N GLY A 112 -3.80 2.42 31.68
CA GLY A 112 -5.03 1.72 31.25
C GLY A 112 -5.25 1.62 29.74
N ASN A 113 -4.31 2.06 28.91
CA ASN A 113 -4.40 2.01 27.44
C ASN A 113 -3.26 1.18 26.85
N TYR A 114 -3.60 0.13 26.14
CA TYR A 114 -2.69 -0.92 25.69
C TYR A 114 -2.58 -0.98 24.17
N GLN A 115 -1.39 -1.37 23.71
CA GLN A 115 -1.12 -1.74 22.32
C GLN A 115 -0.52 -3.14 22.31
N ALA A 116 -0.83 -3.94 21.30
CA ALA A 116 -0.20 -5.24 21.12
C ALA A 116 0.36 -5.39 19.71
N VAL A 117 1.46 -6.13 19.59
CA VAL A 117 2.04 -6.52 18.30
C VAL A 117 2.00 -8.03 18.18
N ILE A 118 1.28 -8.52 17.19
CA ILE A 118 1.24 -9.93 16.82
C ILE A 118 2.18 -10.16 15.63
N THR A 119 3.13 -11.07 15.79
CA THR A 119 4.05 -11.47 14.73
C THR A 119 3.60 -12.80 14.12
N ILE A 120 3.60 -12.88 12.79
CA ILE A 120 3.40 -14.13 12.03
C ILE A 120 4.33 -14.15 10.80
N PRO A 121 4.69 -15.32 10.27
CA PRO A 121 5.37 -15.41 8.98
C PRO A 121 4.43 -14.96 7.86
N LYS A 122 5.00 -14.34 6.83
CA LYS A 122 4.32 -14.14 5.55
C LYS A 122 4.17 -15.49 4.84
N LEU A 123 3.17 -15.60 4.00
CA LEU A 123 2.87 -16.84 3.27
C LEU A 123 3.69 -16.95 1.98
N GLY A 124 4.33 -15.87 1.53
CA GLY A 124 5.14 -15.84 0.31
C GLY A 124 4.30 -15.78 -0.96
N THR A 125 3.03 -15.42 -0.84
CA THR A 125 2.11 -15.33 -1.98
C THR A 125 2.08 -13.89 -2.53
N PRO A 126 1.57 -13.68 -3.75
CA PRO A 126 1.34 -12.34 -4.28
C PRO A 126 0.39 -11.48 -3.43
N PHE A 127 -0.37 -12.09 -2.51
CA PHE A 127 -1.40 -11.44 -1.70
C PHE A 127 -0.93 -11.07 -0.29
N ASP A 128 0.32 -11.33 0.10
CA ASP A 128 0.83 -11.08 1.45
C ASP A 128 0.51 -9.67 1.96
N LYS A 129 0.63 -8.64 1.11
CA LYS A 129 0.28 -7.27 1.49
C LYS A 129 -1.20 -7.15 1.89
N ASP A 130 -2.09 -7.70 1.08
CA ASP A 130 -3.53 -7.62 1.27
C ASP A 130 -3.96 -8.46 2.49
N VAL A 131 -3.34 -9.62 2.68
CA VAL A 131 -3.49 -10.46 3.88
C VAL A 131 -3.12 -9.68 5.14
N GLY A 132 -1.94 -9.04 5.16
CA GLY A 132 -1.53 -8.22 6.29
C GLY A 132 -2.50 -7.06 6.57
N ASN A 133 -2.96 -6.37 5.51
CA ASN A 133 -3.93 -5.28 5.64
C ASN A 133 -5.26 -5.77 6.24
N ARG A 134 -5.75 -6.92 5.76
CA ARG A 134 -7.01 -7.53 6.22
C ARG A 134 -6.91 -8.05 7.65
N LEU A 135 -5.76 -8.60 8.05
CA LEU A 135 -5.52 -8.98 9.45
C LEU A 135 -5.56 -7.75 10.36
N SER A 136 -4.91 -6.66 9.97
CA SER A 136 -4.94 -5.42 10.75
C SER A 136 -6.36 -4.89 10.91
N ASP A 137 -7.12 -4.81 9.82
CA ASP A 137 -8.51 -4.37 9.81
C ASP A 137 -9.38 -5.26 10.72
N ALA A 138 -9.34 -6.58 10.52
CA ALA A 138 -10.16 -7.52 11.29
C ALA A 138 -9.85 -7.48 12.79
N LEU A 139 -8.56 -7.48 13.17
CA LEU A 139 -8.16 -7.51 14.58
C LEU A 139 -8.41 -6.17 15.27
N ASN A 140 -8.23 -5.04 14.60
CA ASN A 140 -8.50 -3.75 15.23
C ASN A 140 -10.00 -3.43 15.29
N ARG A 141 -10.78 -3.88 14.31
CA ARG A 141 -12.24 -3.75 14.38
C ARG A 141 -12.82 -4.51 15.57
N GLU A 142 -12.28 -5.69 15.86
CA GLU A 142 -12.75 -6.49 16.98
C GLU A 142 -12.16 -6.00 18.30
N TYR A 143 -10.84 -5.89 18.42
CA TYR A 143 -10.15 -5.70 19.70
C TYR A 143 -9.58 -4.31 19.92
N GLY A 144 -9.39 -3.48 18.88
CA GLY A 144 -8.60 -2.25 18.96
C GLY A 144 -9.33 -1.00 18.48
N ASP A 145 -8.61 -0.15 17.73
CA ASP A 145 -9.15 1.05 17.05
C ASP A 145 -9.70 0.67 15.67
N PRO A 146 -11.03 0.69 15.45
CA PRO A 146 -11.64 0.30 14.18
C PRO A 146 -11.24 1.22 13.00
N LYS A 147 -10.61 2.38 13.26
CA LYS A 147 -10.10 3.28 12.20
C LYS A 147 -8.71 2.88 11.71
N LEU A 148 -8.00 2.02 12.45
CA LEU A 148 -6.67 1.57 12.08
C LEU A 148 -6.77 0.50 10.99
N SER A 149 -6.19 0.80 9.83
CA SER A 149 -6.18 -0.08 8.67
C SER A 149 -4.81 -0.11 8.01
N GLY A 150 -4.35 -1.28 7.57
CA GLY A 150 -3.04 -1.49 6.94
C GLY A 150 -2.04 -2.20 7.84
N ALA A 151 -1.16 -3.03 7.26
CA ALA A 151 -0.30 -3.93 8.05
C ALA A 151 0.90 -3.24 8.73
N ILE A 152 1.38 -2.13 8.16
CA ILE A 152 2.65 -1.49 8.56
C ILE A 152 2.33 -0.16 9.26
N HIS A 153 2.30 -0.17 10.59
CA HIS A 153 1.97 1.02 11.38
C HIS A 153 2.99 1.36 12.47
N PRO A 154 3.19 2.67 12.73
CA PRO A 154 3.95 3.12 13.90
C PRO A 154 3.16 2.90 15.20
N HIS A 155 3.81 2.34 16.21
CA HIS A 155 3.29 2.25 17.57
C HIS A 155 4.29 2.81 18.57
N ARG A 156 3.88 2.98 19.83
CA ARG A 156 4.66 3.71 20.83
C ARG A 156 6.01 3.03 21.10
N ALA A 157 7.05 3.85 21.18
CA ALA A 157 8.39 3.37 21.54
C ALA A 157 8.48 3.13 23.05
N PRO A 158 8.64 1.89 23.55
CA PRO A 158 8.83 1.63 24.97
C PRO A 158 10.09 2.32 25.50
N GLY A 159 10.04 2.75 26.76
CA GLY A 159 11.08 3.54 27.41
C GLY A 159 10.92 5.05 27.20
N TYR A 160 10.11 5.50 26.24
CA TYR A 160 9.92 6.92 25.96
C TYR A 160 8.58 7.43 26.49
N GLU A 161 8.49 8.73 26.76
CA GLU A 161 7.29 9.39 27.27
C GLU A 161 6.22 9.59 26.18
N ASN A 162 4.96 9.38 26.57
CA ASN A 162 3.81 9.78 25.77
C ASN A 162 3.46 11.26 26.02
N ARG A 163 4.10 12.14 25.26
CA ARG A 163 3.97 13.60 25.37
C ARG A 163 2.73 14.19 24.69
N LYS A 164 1.64 13.44 24.53
CA LYS A 164 0.38 14.05 24.06
C LYS A 164 -0.18 14.96 25.17
N PRO A 165 -0.68 16.17 24.87
CA PRO A 165 -1.13 17.13 25.89
C PRO A 165 -2.14 16.55 26.89
N LYS A 166 -3.06 15.69 26.44
CA LYS A 166 -4.07 15.02 27.28
C LYS A 166 -3.51 14.08 28.37
N HIS A 167 -2.22 13.74 28.31
CA HIS A 167 -1.56 12.89 29.30
C HIS A 167 -0.56 13.66 30.18
N ARG A 168 -0.50 14.99 30.06
CA ARG A 168 0.30 15.82 30.95
C ARG A 168 -0.32 15.77 32.34
N ARG A 169 0.47 15.37 33.34
CA ARG A 169 0.07 15.36 34.75
C ARG A 169 0.17 16.78 35.34
N GLU A 170 -0.37 16.97 36.54
CA GLU A 170 -0.33 18.25 37.27
C GLU A 170 1.10 18.74 37.53
N ASP A 171 2.01 17.81 37.82
CA ASP A 171 3.45 18.07 38.01
C ASP A 171 4.20 18.37 36.69
N GLY A 172 3.50 18.37 35.55
CA GLY A 172 4.05 18.59 34.22
C GLY A 172 4.75 17.38 33.60
N SER A 173 4.82 16.24 34.31
CA SER A 173 5.36 14.99 33.78
C SER A 173 4.40 14.32 32.81
N TYR A 174 4.93 13.35 32.06
CA TYR A 174 4.17 12.50 31.13
C TYR A 174 4.38 11.02 31.50
N PRO A 175 3.40 10.15 31.23
CA PRO A 175 3.59 8.72 31.43
C PRO A 175 4.61 8.16 30.44
N GLU A 176 5.48 7.29 30.93
CA GLU A 176 6.36 6.47 30.09
C GLU A 176 5.58 5.32 29.46
N VAL A 177 5.91 5.00 28.20
CA VAL A 177 5.39 3.84 27.51
C VAL A 177 6.06 2.59 28.08
N ARG A 178 5.29 1.74 28.74
CA ARG A 178 5.81 0.56 29.43
C ARG A 178 5.73 -0.68 28.55
N LEU A 179 6.82 -1.44 28.50
CA LEU A 179 6.86 -2.78 27.89
C LEU A 179 6.38 -3.81 28.91
N LEU A 180 5.10 -4.19 28.85
CA LEU A 180 4.50 -5.12 29.81
C LEU A 180 4.85 -6.57 29.50
N LYS A 181 4.86 -6.92 28.21
CA LYS A 181 5.18 -8.26 27.72
C LYS A 181 6.10 -8.18 26.52
N ALA A 182 7.10 -9.06 26.49
CA ALA A 182 8.01 -9.24 25.35
C ALA A 182 8.44 -10.71 25.29
N GLU A 183 7.89 -11.45 24.33
CA GLU A 183 8.17 -12.87 24.10
C GLU A 183 8.37 -13.11 22.60
N ARG A 184 9.47 -13.77 22.23
CA ARG A 184 9.70 -14.15 20.83
C ARG A 184 8.83 -15.33 20.45
N ARG A 185 7.69 -15.04 19.82
CA ARG A 185 6.71 -16.05 19.40
C ARG A 185 5.91 -15.63 18.18
N GLU A 186 5.39 -16.62 17.49
CA GLU A 186 4.46 -16.44 16.37
C GLU A 186 3.07 -16.90 16.81
N CYS A 187 2.03 -16.15 16.43
CA CYS A 187 0.67 -16.48 16.84
C CYS A 187 0.02 -17.48 15.90
N GLY A 188 -0.18 -18.72 16.38
CA GLY A 188 -0.81 -19.79 15.60
C GLY A 188 -2.23 -19.43 15.11
N LYS A 189 -3.04 -18.78 15.95
CA LYS A 189 -4.41 -18.35 15.57
C LYS A 189 -4.39 -17.31 14.45
N THR A 190 -3.53 -16.30 14.55
CA THR A 190 -3.39 -15.29 13.48
C THR A 190 -2.82 -15.88 12.21
N LEU A 191 -1.91 -16.85 12.29
CA LEU A 191 -1.39 -17.59 11.13
C LEU A 191 -2.47 -18.45 10.45
N ALA A 192 -3.36 -19.08 11.22
CA ALA A 192 -4.50 -19.79 10.64
C ALA A 192 -5.43 -18.83 9.88
N LEU A 193 -5.74 -17.68 10.50
CA LEU A 193 -6.55 -16.64 9.86
C LEU A 193 -5.87 -16.07 8.60
N SER A 194 -4.54 -15.90 8.60
CA SER A 194 -3.83 -15.41 7.42
C SER A 194 -3.94 -16.36 6.24
N ARG A 195 -3.84 -17.68 6.49
CA ARG A 195 -4.03 -18.73 5.47
C ARG A 195 -5.45 -18.75 4.92
N GLU A 196 -6.46 -18.53 5.76
CA GLU A 196 -7.86 -18.46 5.32
C GLU A 196 -8.10 -17.28 4.40
N ILE A 197 -7.62 -16.09 4.80
CA ILE A 197 -7.72 -14.87 3.99
C ILE A 197 -7.01 -15.05 2.65
N ASP A 198 -5.78 -15.56 2.67
CA ASP A 198 -4.99 -15.81 1.47
C ASP A 198 -5.66 -16.81 0.52
N ALA A 199 -6.15 -17.93 1.05
CA ALA A 199 -6.92 -18.90 0.28
C ALA A 199 -8.17 -18.27 -0.35
N GLY A 200 -8.82 -17.32 0.35
CA GLY A 200 -9.89 -16.50 -0.20
C GLY A 200 -9.45 -15.70 -1.43
N TYR A 201 -8.31 -15.00 -1.35
CA TYR A 201 -7.75 -14.26 -2.49
C TYR A 201 -7.35 -15.19 -3.65
N GLN A 202 -6.73 -16.32 -3.36
CA GLN A 202 -6.36 -17.31 -4.37
C GLN A 202 -7.58 -17.87 -5.09
N ARG A 203 -8.65 -18.24 -4.36
CA ARG A 203 -9.93 -18.68 -4.97
C ARG A 203 -10.52 -17.60 -5.86
N GLN A 204 -10.59 -16.36 -5.39
CA GLN A 204 -11.09 -15.25 -6.21
C GLN A 204 -10.24 -15.02 -7.46
N ALA A 205 -8.92 -15.16 -7.36
CA ALA A 205 -8.02 -15.04 -8.51
C ALA A 205 -8.21 -16.20 -9.52
N ALA A 206 -8.35 -17.44 -9.03
CA ALA A 206 -8.62 -18.62 -9.85
C ALA A 206 -10.00 -18.54 -10.53
N GLU A 207 -11.03 -18.13 -9.80
CA GLU A 207 -12.36 -17.89 -10.37
C GLU A 207 -12.34 -16.79 -11.43
N LYS A 208 -11.61 -15.70 -11.20
CA LYS A 208 -11.43 -14.65 -12.21
C LYS A 208 -10.71 -15.21 -13.44
N ALA A 209 -9.71 -16.06 -13.26
CA ALA A 209 -9.01 -16.71 -14.37
C ALA A 209 -9.90 -17.69 -15.16
N LEU A 210 -10.81 -18.40 -14.48
CA LEU A 210 -11.77 -19.32 -15.11
C LEU A 210 -12.97 -18.61 -15.77
N LYS A 211 -13.43 -17.50 -15.18
CA LYS A 211 -14.51 -16.65 -15.72
C LYS A 211 -14.01 -15.67 -16.78
N THR A 212 -12.70 -15.50 -16.93
CA THR A 212 -12.14 -14.87 -18.13
C THR A 212 -12.34 -15.90 -19.24
N PRO A 213 -13.21 -15.65 -20.24
CA PRO A 213 -13.31 -16.56 -21.36
C PRO A 213 -11.91 -16.68 -21.96
N VAL A 214 -11.42 -17.92 -22.09
CA VAL A 214 -10.53 -18.22 -23.20
C VAL A 214 -11.35 -17.80 -24.42
N GLU A 215 -11.06 -16.63 -25.00
CA GLU A 215 -11.57 -16.26 -26.32
C GLU A 215 -11.06 -17.34 -27.27
N GLN A 216 -11.83 -18.42 -27.40
CA GLN A 216 -11.76 -19.33 -28.51
C GLN A 216 -12.06 -18.48 -29.73
N PHE A 217 -11.01 -18.28 -30.52
CA PHE A 217 -11.03 -17.83 -31.90
C PHE A 217 -12.32 -18.28 -32.60
N SER A 218 -13.28 -17.38 -32.67
CA SER A 218 -14.38 -17.45 -33.63
C SER A 218 -14.18 -16.23 -34.50
N GLU A 219 -13.68 -16.44 -35.71
CA GLU A 219 -13.52 -15.38 -36.70
C GLU A 219 -14.88 -14.70 -36.95
N PRO A 220 -14.99 -13.38 -36.81
CA PRO A 220 -16.05 -12.64 -37.48
C PRO A 220 -15.49 -12.15 -38.80
N ASN A 221 -15.90 -12.84 -39.85
CA ASN A 221 -15.83 -12.36 -41.21
C ASN A 221 -16.83 -11.19 -41.34
N SER A 222 -16.39 -9.94 -41.15
CA SER A 222 -17.07 -8.77 -41.73
C SER A 222 -16.20 -7.52 -41.61
N THR A 223 -15.78 -7.04 -42.78
CA THR A 223 -15.40 -5.67 -43.09
C THR A 223 -16.36 -4.65 -42.47
N GLN A 224 -15.90 -3.89 -41.47
CA GLN A 224 -16.33 -2.51 -41.21
C GLN A 224 -15.47 -1.85 -40.11
N THR A 225 -14.75 -0.82 -40.49
CA THR A 225 -14.08 0.16 -39.62
C THR A 225 -15.07 0.75 -38.61
N THR A 226 -14.95 0.38 -37.32
CA THR A 226 -15.72 0.95 -36.20
C THR A 226 -14.87 1.00 -34.91
N PRO A 227 -15.23 1.89 -33.95
CA PRO A 227 -14.31 2.47 -32.98
C PRO A 227 -13.84 1.48 -31.90
N VAL A 228 -12.64 1.75 -31.37
CA VAL A 228 -11.99 0.99 -30.29
C VAL A 228 -12.96 0.83 -29.12
N SER A 229 -13.53 -0.37 -28.95
CA SER A 229 -14.62 -0.62 -27.99
C SER A 229 -14.22 -0.29 -26.54
N GLU A 230 -15.18 0.09 -25.70
CA GLU A 230 -14.99 0.40 -24.28
C GLU A 230 -14.22 -0.70 -23.50
N LYS A 231 -14.38 -1.97 -23.87
CA LYS A 231 -13.63 -3.11 -23.28
C LYS A 231 -12.11 -2.98 -23.48
N THR A 232 -11.70 -2.44 -24.62
CA THR A 232 -10.29 -2.19 -24.98
C THR A 232 -9.67 -1.08 -24.12
N ALA A 233 -10.46 -0.07 -23.74
CA ALA A 233 -9.98 1.07 -22.96
C ALA A 233 -9.73 0.70 -21.50
N THR A 234 -10.63 -0.07 -20.89
CA THR A 234 -10.48 -0.61 -19.53
C THR A 234 -9.27 -1.55 -19.45
N GLU A 235 -9.05 -2.40 -20.46
CA GLU A 235 -7.85 -3.23 -20.52
C GLU A 235 -6.56 -2.41 -20.66
N ALA A 236 -6.55 -1.42 -21.55
CA ALA A 236 -5.41 -0.54 -21.73
C ALA A 236 -5.06 0.19 -20.43
N TYR A 237 -6.07 0.69 -19.71
CA TYR A 237 -5.88 1.31 -18.40
C TYR A 237 -5.13 0.38 -17.44
N TRP A 238 -5.55 -0.88 -17.29
CA TRP A 238 -4.89 -1.81 -16.37
C TRP A 238 -3.46 -2.17 -16.78
N ARG A 239 -3.19 -2.28 -18.08
CA ARG A 239 -1.84 -2.55 -18.59
C ARG A 239 -0.91 -1.36 -18.32
N HIS A 240 -1.38 -0.14 -18.55
CA HIS A 240 -0.67 1.08 -18.19
C HIS A 240 -0.47 1.24 -16.69
N TYR A 241 -1.50 0.96 -15.88
CA TYR A 241 -1.42 1.00 -14.42
C TYR A 241 -0.34 0.05 -13.88
N ARG A 242 -0.31 -1.20 -14.37
CA ARG A 242 0.72 -2.18 -14.00
C ARG A 242 2.12 -1.73 -14.40
N ASP A 243 2.28 -1.20 -15.61
CA ASP A 243 3.57 -0.67 -16.09
C ASP A 243 4.06 0.51 -15.25
N VAL A 244 3.19 1.49 -14.98
CA VAL A 244 3.47 2.65 -14.12
C VAL A 244 3.88 2.20 -12.73
N ARG A 245 3.11 1.28 -12.13
CA ARG A 245 3.35 0.78 -10.77
C ARG A 245 4.66 -0.01 -10.67
N LYS A 246 5.07 -0.74 -11.72
CA LYS A 246 6.37 -1.41 -11.77
C LYS A 246 7.54 -0.43 -11.80
N ARG A 247 7.39 0.70 -12.52
CA ARG A 247 8.46 1.68 -12.72
C ARG A 247 8.63 2.66 -11.56
N GLN A 248 7.60 2.85 -10.74
CA GLN A 248 7.65 3.81 -9.62
C GLN A 248 7.80 3.09 -8.26
N ARG A 249 8.91 3.34 -7.57
CA ARG A 249 9.18 2.84 -6.21
C ARG A 249 8.74 3.90 -5.18
N GLY A 250 7.73 3.61 -4.36
CA GLY A 250 7.32 4.48 -3.26
C GLY A 250 5.81 4.61 -3.06
N MET A 251 5.40 5.54 -2.19
CA MET A 251 3.99 5.88 -1.96
C MET A 251 3.47 6.71 -3.14
N LEU A 252 2.45 6.21 -3.83
CA LEU A 252 1.95 6.76 -5.09
C LEU A 252 0.71 7.62 -4.85
N ASP A 253 0.73 8.85 -5.36
CA ASP A 253 -0.50 9.61 -5.55
C ASP A 253 -1.29 8.98 -6.69
N LEU A 254 -2.34 8.23 -6.35
CA LEU A 254 -3.17 7.51 -7.30
C LEU A 254 -3.85 8.45 -8.30
N SER A 255 -4.14 9.69 -7.92
CA SER A 255 -4.73 10.67 -8.83
C SER A 255 -3.73 11.13 -9.89
N ARG A 256 -2.47 11.25 -9.52
CA ARG A 256 -1.37 11.53 -10.47
C ARG A 256 -1.09 10.34 -11.39
N VAL A 257 -1.24 9.12 -10.88
CA VAL A 257 -1.16 7.89 -11.70
C VAL A 257 -2.28 7.87 -12.74
N ASP A 258 -3.52 8.15 -12.34
CA ASP A 258 -4.68 8.21 -13.25
C ASP A 258 -4.50 9.27 -14.35
N ALA A 259 -4.03 10.47 -13.98
CA ALA A 259 -3.73 11.52 -14.95
C ALA A 259 -2.63 11.11 -15.96
N MET A 260 -1.60 10.41 -15.50
CA MET A 260 -0.55 9.90 -16.39
C MET A 260 -1.07 8.80 -17.32
N ILE A 261 -1.90 7.88 -16.82
CA ILE A 261 -2.50 6.83 -17.65
C ILE A 261 -3.41 7.44 -18.72
N ALA A 262 -4.21 8.45 -18.37
CA ALA A 262 -5.07 9.17 -19.31
C ALA A 262 -4.27 9.78 -20.48
N VAL A 263 -3.12 10.40 -20.20
CA VAL A 263 -2.22 10.92 -21.26
C VAL A 263 -1.62 9.80 -22.10
N ARG A 264 -1.23 8.66 -21.51
CA ARG A 264 -0.70 7.51 -22.25
C ARG A 264 -1.73 6.91 -23.21
N MET A 265 -2.97 6.75 -22.73
CA MET A 265 -4.08 6.25 -23.54
C MET A 265 -4.42 7.22 -24.68
N ARG A 266 -4.35 8.53 -24.44
CA ARG A 266 -4.48 9.52 -25.52
C ARG A 266 -3.37 9.35 -26.57
N VAL A 267 -2.12 9.16 -26.13
CA VAL A 267 -0.97 8.93 -27.04
C VAL A 267 -1.19 7.67 -27.89
N THR A 268 -1.82 6.62 -27.38
CA THR A 268 -2.14 5.40 -28.16
C THR A 268 -3.47 5.47 -28.91
N GLY A 269 -4.11 6.64 -28.95
CA GLY A 269 -5.26 6.93 -29.81
C GLY A 269 -6.64 6.64 -29.21
N PHE A 270 -6.75 6.45 -27.89
CA PHE A 270 -8.06 6.48 -27.25
C PHE A 270 -8.60 7.91 -27.23
N ASP A 271 -9.91 8.06 -27.50
CA ASP A 271 -10.59 9.33 -27.40
C ASP A 271 -10.92 9.70 -25.94
N GLN A 272 -11.36 10.94 -25.72
CA GLN A 272 -11.65 11.45 -24.38
C GLN A 272 -12.78 10.65 -23.69
N SER A 273 -13.78 10.18 -24.43
CA SER A 273 -14.91 9.43 -23.89
C SER A 273 -14.48 8.04 -23.42
N ALA A 274 -13.66 7.35 -24.20
CA ALA A 274 -13.10 6.06 -23.86
C ALA A 274 -12.18 6.14 -22.62
N ILE A 275 -11.42 7.23 -22.50
CA ILE A 275 -10.58 7.50 -21.32
C ILE A 275 -11.47 7.78 -20.10
N GLU A 276 -12.50 8.63 -20.22
CA GLU A 276 -13.45 8.90 -19.14
C GLU A 276 -14.11 7.60 -18.64
N GLY A 277 -14.61 6.77 -19.55
CA GLY A 277 -15.20 5.47 -19.21
C GLY A 277 -14.22 4.53 -18.49
N ALA A 278 -12.98 4.43 -18.98
CA ALA A 278 -11.95 3.58 -18.37
C ALA A 278 -11.56 4.06 -16.95
N ILE A 279 -11.40 5.37 -16.75
CA ILE A 279 -11.13 5.95 -15.42
C ILE A 279 -12.31 5.70 -14.48
N TYR A 280 -13.54 5.95 -14.92
CA TYR A 280 -14.74 5.74 -14.11
C TYR A 280 -14.84 4.29 -13.60
N GLN A 281 -14.55 3.31 -14.47
CA GLN A 281 -14.64 1.89 -14.13
C GLN A 281 -13.46 1.41 -13.26
N CYS A 282 -12.24 1.91 -13.49
CA CYS A 282 -11.04 1.32 -12.88
C CYS A 282 -10.52 2.10 -11.66
N ALA A 283 -10.61 3.43 -11.66
CA ALA A 283 -10.06 4.27 -10.60
C ALA A 283 -10.64 4.02 -9.20
N PRO A 284 -11.95 3.68 -9.04
CA PRO A 284 -12.49 3.31 -7.73
C PRO A 284 -11.88 2.01 -7.20
N SER A 285 -11.63 1.04 -8.08
CA SER A 285 -11.18 -0.30 -7.70
C SER A 285 -9.73 -0.37 -7.19
N ILE A 286 -8.92 0.64 -7.49
CA ILE A 286 -7.53 0.75 -7.01
C ILE A 286 -7.39 1.53 -5.69
N ARG A 287 -8.50 2.03 -5.11
CA ARG A 287 -8.53 2.80 -3.86
C ARG A 287 -9.22 1.99 -2.77
N GLU A 288 -8.56 1.82 -1.61
CA GLU A 288 -8.97 0.92 -0.51
C GLU A 288 -9.97 1.55 0.49
N GLN A 289 -10.46 2.78 0.28
CA GLN A 289 -11.42 3.44 1.20
C GLN A 289 -12.65 3.99 0.47
N GLN A 290 -13.77 4.05 1.21
CA GLN A 290 -14.98 4.83 0.88
C GLN A 290 -14.65 6.33 0.72
N GLU A 291 -13.91 6.70 -0.33
CA GLU A 291 -13.93 8.07 -0.81
C GLU A 291 -15.36 8.35 -1.28
N SER A 292 -16.08 9.20 -0.54
CA SER A 292 -17.25 9.93 -1.03
C SER A 292 -16.77 10.91 -2.11
N ARG A 293 -16.33 10.36 -3.24
CA ARG A 293 -15.92 11.10 -4.43
C ARG A 293 -16.97 10.86 -5.49
N ASP A 294 -17.39 11.94 -6.13
CA ASP A 294 -18.14 11.85 -7.38
C ASP A 294 -17.20 11.28 -8.45
N TRP A 295 -17.29 9.96 -8.66
CA TRP A 295 -16.47 9.25 -9.64
C TRP A 295 -16.76 9.69 -11.06
N THR A 296 -17.97 10.16 -11.33
CA THR A 296 -18.38 10.71 -12.63
C THR A 296 -17.64 12.03 -12.87
N ASP A 297 -17.67 12.97 -11.93
CA ASP A 297 -16.91 14.23 -12.03
C ASP A 297 -15.39 13.99 -12.08
N TYR A 298 -14.89 13.06 -11.26
CA TYR A 298 -13.48 12.72 -11.22
C TYR A 298 -12.97 12.17 -12.56
N ALA A 299 -13.69 11.21 -13.15
CA ALA A 299 -13.33 10.61 -14.43
C ALA A 299 -13.34 11.66 -15.54
N ARG A 300 -14.37 12.51 -15.58
CA ARG A 300 -14.50 13.61 -16.52
C ARG A 300 -13.36 14.61 -16.43
N ARG A 301 -12.99 15.05 -15.21
CA ARG A 301 -11.86 15.98 -15.02
C ARG A 301 -10.53 15.37 -15.41
N THR A 302 -10.32 14.08 -15.11
CA THR A 302 -9.09 13.37 -15.46
C THR A 302 -8.95 13.19 -16.99
N ALA A 303 -10.04 12.83 -17.67
CA ALA A 303 -10.06 12.74 -19.13
C ALA A 303 -9.87 14.12 -19.79
N ARG A 304 -10.55 15.16 -19.30
CA ARG A 304 -10.37 16.55 -19.77
C ARG A 304 -8.94 17.05 -19.57
N TYR A 305 -8.28 16.68 -18.47
CA TYR A 305 -6.88 17.04 -18.25
C TYR A 305 -5.98 16.52 -19.39
N ALA A 306 -6.18 15.28 -19.82
CA ALA A 306 -5.40 14.69 -20.90
C ALA A 306 -5.54 15.46 -22.23
N TYR A 307 -6.63 16.20 -22.44
CA TYR A 307 -6.90 17.07 -23.60
C TYR A 307 -6.82 18.58 -23.31
N SER A 308 -6.31 18.96 -22.13
CA SER A 308 -6.02 20.35 -21.81
C SER A 308 -4.70 20.79 -22.45
N ALA A 309 -4.42 22.10 -22.50
CA ALA A 309 -3.13 22.62 -22.99
C ALA A 309 -1.90 22.02 -22.28
N ALA A 310 -2.03 21.62 -21.00
CA ALA A 310 -0.98 20.93 -20.28
C ALA A 310 -0.85 19.45 -20.72
N GLY A 311 -1.98 18.79 -20.96
CA GLY A 311 -2.04 17.43 -21.50
C GLY A 311 -1.53 17.35 -22.94
N ASP A 312 -1.81 18.36 -23.78
CA ASP A 312 -1.30 18.46 -25.16
C ASP A 312 0.22 18.45 -25.19
N ARG A 313 0.86 19.27 -24.36
CA ARG A 313 2.32 19.32 -24.23
C ARG A 313 2.88 17.97 -23.79
N GLN A 314 2.28 17.34 -22.77
CA GLN A 314 2.73 16.03 -22.31
C GLN A 314 2.52 14.94 -23.36
N ALA A 315 1.40 14.95 -24.09
CA ALA A 315 1.14 13.98 -25.14
C ALA A 315 2.12 14.13 -26.31
N ALA A 316 2.50 15.36 -26.67
CA ALA A 316 3.53 15.63 -27.66
C ALA A 316 4.90 15.08 -27.21
N ASP A 317 5.33 15.40 -25.99
CA ASP A 317 6.61 14.94 -25.42
C ASP A 317 6.69 13.41 -25.30
N LEU A 318 5.57 12.79 -24.96
CA LEU A 318 5.44 11.35 -24.75
C LEU A 318 5.13 10.57 -26.03
N GLY A 319 4.87 11.24 -27.15
CA GLY A 319 4.55 10.60 -28.43
C GLY A 319 5.62 9.61 -28.90
N LYS A 320 6.89 9.82 -28.52
CA LYS A 320 8.00 8.89 -28.78
C LYS A 320 7.82 7.48 -28.18
N TYR A 321 6.97 7.32 -27.16
CA TYR A 321 6.68 6.03 -26.53
C TYR A 321 5.45 5.34 -27.12
N ARG A 322 4.80 5.91 -28.15
CA ARG A 322 3.57 5.38 -28.76
C ARG A 322 3.70 3.90 -29.12
N GLN A 323 4.71 3.51 -29.88
CA GLN A 323 4.90 2.12 -30.33
C GLN A 323 5.09 1.16 -29.14
N GLN A 324 5.88 1.56 -28.14
CA GLN A 324 6.07 0.76 -26.92
C GLN A 324 4.76 0.57 -26.16
N TRP A 325 3.90 1.58 -26.13
CA TRP A 325 2.62 1.54 -25.45
C TRP A 325 1.53 0.81 -26.26
N GLU A 326 1.52 0.91 -27.57
CA GLU A 326 0.67 0.08 -28.45
C GLU A 326 1.04 -1.41 -28.30
N LYS A 327 2.33 -1.74 -28.17
CA LYS A 327 2.80 -3.08 -27.80
C LYS A 327 2.33 -3.50 -26.41
N LEU A 328 2.43 -2.61 -25.42
CA LEU A 328 1.92 -2.87 -24.05
C LEU A 328 0.41 -3.16 -24.08
N GLU A 329 -0.33 -2.47 -24.95
CA GLU A 329 -1.76 -2.68 -25.22
C GLU A 329 -2.06 -3.90 -26.09
N GLY A 330 -1.04 -4.65 -26.53
CA GLY A 330 -1.19 -5.89 -27.28
C GLY A 330 -1.59 -5.68 -28.75
N ARG A 331 -1.41 -4.47 -29.29
CA ARG A 331 -1.75 -4.12 -30.68
C ARG A 331 -0.73 -4.57 -31.72
N GLU A 332 0.42 -5.13 -31.31
CA GLU A 332 1.45 -5.68 -32.21
C GLU A 332 0.90 -6.81 -33.10
N ARG A 333 0.10 -7.72 -32.55
CA ARG A 333 -0.49 -8.83 -33.31
C ARG A 333 -1.45 -8.35 -34.40
N GLN A 334 -2.13 -7.22 -34.17
CA GLN A 334 -3.03 -6.63 -35.17
C GLN A 334 -2.26 -5.95 -36.31
N GLN A 335 -1.11 -5.32 -36.03
CA GLN A 335 -0.24 -4.74 -37.05
C GLN A 335 0.50 -5.80 -37.87
N GLU A 336 0.97 -6.90 -37.25
CA GLU A 336 1.58 -8.03 -37.96
C GLU A 336 0.56 -8.79 -38.81
N GLN A 337 -0.65 -9.03 -38.30
CA GLN A 337 -1.74 -9.63 -39.07
C GLN A 337 -2.25 -8.71 -40.19
N ALA A 338 -2.31 -7.40 -39.97
CA ALA A 338 -2.68 -6.44 -41.00
C ALA A 338 -1.61 -6.37 -42.11
N LYS A 339 -0.32 -6.32 -41.75
CA LYS A 339 0.78 -6.38 -42.73
C LYS A 339 0.83 -7.71 -43.48
N ALA A 340 0.60 -8.84 -42.81
CA ALA A 340 0.52 -10.15 -43.45
C ALA A 340 -0.64 -10.22 -44.46
N ARG A 341 -1.82 -9.71 -44.08
CA ARG A 341 -2.99 -9.61 -44.98
C ARG A 341 -2.77 -8.64 -46.14
N GLU A 342 -2.02 -7.56 -45.95
CA GLU A 342 -1.69 -6.59 -47.00
C GLU A 342 -0.64 -7.14 -47.98
N ILE A 343 0.31 -7.96 -47.49
CA ILE A 343 1.28 -8.70 -48.31
C ILE A 343 0.58 -9.80 -49.12
N GLU A 344 -0.37 -10.53 -48.53
CA GLU A 344 -1.21 -11.51 -49.27
C GLU A 344 -2.07 -10.84 -50.34
N ARG A 345 -2.61 -9.64 -50.07
CA ARG A 345 -3.44 -8.90 -51.04
C ARG A 345 -2.65 -8.29 -52.19
N ASN A 346 -1.36 -7.97 -51.98
CA ASN A 346 -0.49 -7.35 -52.98
C ASN A 346 0.58 -8.30 -53.55
N GLY A 347 0.52 -9.60 -53.23
CA GLY A 347 1.41 -10.61 -53.81
C GLY A 347 1.17 -10.78 -55.32
N PRO A 348 2.22 -10.99 -56.13
CA PRO A 348 2.08 -11.05 -57.59
C PRO A 348 1.24 -12.27 -57.98
N SER A 349 0.16 -12.02 -58.73
CA SER A 349 -0.61 -13.01 -59.46
C SER A 349 0.32 -13.84 -60.34
N MET A 350 0.72 -15.04 -59.90
CA MET A 350 1.29 -16.04 -60.79
C MET A 350 0.16 -16.66 -61.61
N SER A 351 -0.18 -15.98 -62.69
CA SER A 351 -0.93 -16.54 -63.82
C SER A 351 -0.09 -17.66 -64.46
N ARG A 352 -0.58 -18.90 -64.37
CA ARG A 352 -0.21 -20.00 -65.28
C ARG A 352 -1.26 -20.12 -66.37
#